data_AF-A0A519XTY4-F1
#
_entry.id   AF-A0A519XTY4-F1
#
_cell.length_a   1.000
_cell.length_b   1.000
_cell.length_c   1.000
_cell.angle_alpha   90.00
_cell.angle_beta   90.00
_cell.angle_gamma   90.00
#
_symmetry.space_group_name_H-M   'P 1'
#
loop_
_entity.id
_entity.type
_entity.pdbx_description
1 polymer ?
#
loop_
_entity_poly.entity_id
_entity_poly.type
_entity_poly.pdbx_seq_one_letter_code
_entity_poly.pdbx_strand_id
1 'polypeptide(L)'
;MLYFHDRSIIQHNLLARITQNAHPYPASQIEPWDWAGIDIKKESQGPQRSQNTVQFRVIAELKKAGYCLLFDDDDNREVADVMAVREIAGGLHVDLFHCKYSG
;
A
#
# COMPACT_ATOMS: atom_id res chain seq x y z
N MET A 1 -1.24 5.48 -24.21
CA MET A 1 -0.04 5.97 -23.50
C MET A 1 1.11 5.06 -23.83
N LEU A 2 2.30 5.62 -23.99
CA LEU A 2 3.54 4.84 -24.09
C LEU A 2 4.37 5.07 -22.82
N TYR A 3 4.86 3.99 -22.21
CA TYR A 3 5.67 4.03 -20.99
C TYR A 3 7.11 3.65 -21.35
N PHE A 4 8.06 4.43 -20.84
CA PHE A 4 9.48 4.16 -21.00
C PHE A 4 10.09 3.60 -19.71
N HIS A 5 11.22 2.92 -19.83
CA HIS A 5 11.96 2.37 -18.69
C HIS A 5 12.37 3.44 -17.66
N ASP A 6 12.62 4.67 -18.11
CA ASP A 6 12.95 5.82 -17.25
C ASP A 6 11.72 6.44 -16.57
N ARG A 7 10.57 5.76 -16.61
CA ARG A 7 9.27 6.20 -16.10
C ARG A 7 8.72 7.45 -16.80
N SER A 8 9.29 7.86 -17.93
CA SER A 8 8.65 8.86 -18.76
C SER A 8 7.43 8.29 -19.48
N ILE A 9 6.48 9.16 -19.81
CA ILE A 9 5.19 8.81 -20.39
C ILE A 9 4.94 9.70 -21.61
N ILE A 10 4.51 9.11 -22.72
CA ILE A 10 3.90 9.85 -23.83
C ILE A 10 2.38 9.66 -23.80
N GLN A 11 1.66 10.79 -23.77
CA GLN A 11 0.21 10.86 -23.93
C GLN A 11 -0.12 11.87 -25.03
N HIS A 12 -0.68 11.38 -26.14
CA HIS A 12 -0.87 12.15 -27.39
C HIS A 12 0.45 12.72 -27.91
N ASN A 13 0.65 14.04 -27.83
CA ASN A 13 1.85 14.77 -28.21
C ASN A 13 2.65 15.32 -27.01
N LEU A 14 2.26 14.96 -25.78
CA LEU A 14 2.95 15.37 -24.56
C LEU A 14 3.90 14.27 -24.08
N LEU A 15 5.17 14.62 -23.89
CA LEU A 15 6.16 13.80 -23.19
C LEU A 15 6.32 14.31 -21.75
N ALA A 16 5.80 13.55 -20.79
CA ALA A 16 6.04 13.78 -19.37
C ALA A 16 7.30 13.01 -18.95
N ARG A 17 8.36 13.72 -18.57
CA ARG A 17 9.55 13.12 -17.95
C ARG A 17 9.52 13.37 -16.46
N ILE A 18 9.84 12.35 -15.68
CA ILE A 18 10.12 12.53 -14.26
C ILE A 18 11.51 13.16 -14.16
N THR A 19 11.56 14.47 -13.93
CA THR A 19 12.82 15.25 -13.84
C THR A 19 13.39 15.30 -12.42
N GLN A 20 12.75 14.63 -11.46
CA GLN A 20 13.13 14.72 -10.05
C GLN A 20 14.25 13.74 -9.71
N ASN A 21 15.39 14.29 -9.25
CA ASN A 21 16.23 13.65 -8.25
C ASN A 21 15.43 13.61 -6.93
N ALA A 22 14.46 12.70 -6.83
CA ALA A 22 13.73 12.50 -5.59
C ALA A 22 14.74 12.03 -4.53
N HIS A 23 14.85 12.76 -3.42
CA HIS A 23 15.61 12.27 -2.29
C HIS A 23 14.98 10.94 -1.81
N PRO A 24 15.78 9.95 -1.38
CA PRO A 24 15.25 8.73 -0.78
C PRO A 24 14.26 9.06 0.33
N TYR A 25 13.21 8.25 0.47
CA TYR A 25 12.27 8.40 1.57
C TYR A 25 13.03 8.35 2.91
N PRO A 26 12.76 9.25 3.87
CA PRO A 26 13.52 9.31 5.11
C PRO A 26 13.44 7.99 5.87
N ALA A 27 14.59 7.37 6.14
CA ALA A 27 14.64 6.08 6.84
C ALA A 27 14.02 6.15 8.25
N SER A 28 14.07 7.31 8.89
CA SER A 28 13.42 7.55 10.20
C SER A 28 11.88 7.53 10.15
N GLN A 29 11.29 7.59 8.96
CA GLN A 29 9.85 7.47 8.74
C GLN A 29 9.45 6.07 8.22
N ILE A 30 10.41 5.14 8.13
CA ILE A 30 10.14 3.74 7.79
C ILE A 30 9.98 2.98 9.10
N GLU A 31 8.82 2.35 9.26
CA GLU A 31 8.59 1.44 10.39
C GLU A 31 8.99 0.02 9.99
N PRO A 32 10.02 -0.58 10.62
CA PRO A 32 10.40 -1.95 10.32
C PRO A 32 9.40 -2.92 10.99
N TRP A 33 8.88 -3.85 10.20
CA TRP A 33 8.02 -4.92 10.68
C TRP A 33 8.74 -6.27 10.67
N ASP A 34 8.43 -7.14 11.63
CA ASP A 34 8.87 -8.54 11.59
C ASP A 34 8.05 -9.32 10.55
N TRP A 35 8.69 -9.82 9.50
CA TRP A 35 8.04 -10.56 8.42
C TRP A 35 8.18 -12.08 8.57
N ALA A 36 8.61 -12.60 9.73
CA ALA A 36 8.71 -14.03 9.97
C ALA A 36 7.38 -14.76 9.68
N GLY A 37 7.46 -15.83 8.88
CA GLY A 37 6.29 -16.62 8.47
C GLY A 37 5.44 -15.99 7.35
N ILE A 38 5.79 -14.78 6.88
CA ILE A 38 5.14 -14.13 5.73
C ILE A 38 5.97 -14.36 4.48
N ASP A 39 5.32 -14.87 3.44
CA ASP A 39 5.91 -14.92 2.10
C ASP A 39 5.78 -13.53 1.47
N ILE A 40 6.81 -12.70 1.62
CA ILE A 40 6.83 -11.32 1.11
C ILE A 40 6.74 -11.24 -0.42
N LYS A 41 6.79 -12.36 -1.14
CA LYS A 41 6.50 -12.44 -2.59
C LYS A 41 5.01 -12.55 -2.89
N LYS A 42 4.15 -12.72 -1.88
CA LYS A 42 2.69 -12.76 -2.00
C LYS A 42 2.08 -11.53 -1.36
N GLU A 43 1.55 -10.66 -2.20
CA GLU A 43 0.92 -9.40 -1.80
C GLU A 43 -0.47 -9.64 -1.18
N SER A 44 -1.42 -10.05 -2.03
CA SER A 44 -2.84 -10.23 -1.72
C SER A 44 -3.10 -11.47 -0.85
N GLN A 45 -4.01 -11.34 0.11
CA GLN A 45 -4.52 -12.48 0.89
C GLN A 45 -5.60 -13.28 0.14
N GLY A 46 -6.23 -12.67 -0.86
CA GLY A 46 -7.31 -13.23 -1.67
C GLY A 46 -8.56 -13.66 -0.88
N PRO A 47 -9.56 -14.24 -1.56
CA PRO A 47 -10.83 -14.63 -0.95
C PRO A 47 -10.69 -15.65 0.19
N GLN A 48 -9.65 -16.49 0.14
CA GLN A 48 -9.34 -17.51 1.15
C GLN A 48 -8.58 -16.94 2.36
N ARG A 49 -8.20 -15.66 2.34
CA ARG A 49 -7.45 -14.97 3.41
C ARG A 49 -6.18 -15.72 3.80
N SER A 50 -5.33 -15.98 2.80
CA SER A 50 -4.06 -16.67 3.00
C SER A 50 -3.17 -15.92 4.00
N GLN A 51 -2.85 -16.58 5.10
CA GLN A 51 -2.25 -15.92 6.27
C GLN A 51 -0.78 -15.54 6.09
N ASN A 52 -0.11 -16.16 5.12
CA ASN A 52 1.31 -15.94 4.82
C ASN A 52 1.54 -14.84 3.77
N THR A 53 0.67 -13.84 3.69
CA THR A 53 0.71 -12.78 2.68
C THR A 53 0.94 -11.42 3.32
N VAL A 54 1.48 -10.48 2.55
CA VAL A 54 1.77 -9.11 3.02
C VAL A 54 0.50 -8.42 3.52
N GLN A 55 -0.58 -8.45 2.73
CA GLN A 55 -1.85 -7.81 3.06
C GLN A 55 -2.50 -8.43 4.30
N PHE A 56 -2.50 -9.76 4.45
CA PHE A 56 -3.03 -10.41 5.66
C PHE A 56 -2.31 -9.94 6.91
N ARG A 57 -0.97 -9.86 6.84
CA ARG A 57 -0.14 -9.39 7.94
C ARG A 57 -0.44 -7.93 8.29
N VAL A 58 -0.57 -7.05 7.30
CA VAL A 58 -0.97 -5.64 7.49
C VAL A 58 -2.31 -5.57 8.22
N ILE A 59 -3.34 -6.25 7.73
CA ILE A 59 -4.67 -6.25 8.37
C ILE A 59 -4.61 -6.82 9.79
N ALA A 60 -3.80 -7.85 10.03
CA ALA A 60 -3.62 -8.43 11.36
C ALA A 60 -3.00 -7.43 12.35
N GLU A 61 -2.06 -6.59 11.93
CA GLU A 61 -1.53 -5.52 12.77
C GLU A 61 -2.54 -4.38 12.96
N LEU A 62 -3.24 -3.97 11.90
CA LEU A 62 -4.25 -2.90 11.99
C LEU A 62 -5.41 -3.27 12.93
N LYS A 63 -5.81 -4.54 12.97
CA LYS A 63 -6.81 -5.04 13.94
C LYS A 63 -6.41 -4.82 15.40
N LYS A 64 -5.11 -4.72 15.69
CA LYS A 64 -4.58 -4.45 17.05
C LYS A 64 -4.45 -2.95 17.32
N ALA A 65 -4.51 -2.10 16.29
CA ALA A 65 -4.18 -0.68 16.35
C ALA A 65 -5.37 0.25 16.67
N GLY A 66 -6.51 -0.30 17.12
CA GLY A 66 -7.64 0.48 17.62
C GLY A 66 -8.47 1.21 16.57
N TYR A 67 -8.40 0.81 15.30
CA TYR A 67 -9.33 1.29 14.27
C TYR A 67 -10.74 0.74 14.51
N CYS A 68 -11.77 1.54 14.23
CA CYS A 68 -13.17 1.13 14.37
C CYS A 68 -13.71 0.43 13.11
N LEU A 69 -13.07 0.64 11.95
CA LEU A 69 -13.46 0.06 10.68
C LEU A 69 -12.24 -0.18 9.81
N LEU A 70 -12.17 -1.36 9.18
CA LEU A 70 -11.16 -1.75 8.22
C LEU A 70 -11.85 -2.22 6.94
N PHE A 71 -11.47 -1.65 5.79
CA PHE A 71 -11.85 -2.14 4.47
C PHE A 71 -10.68 -2.90 3.85
N ASP A 72 -11.02 -4.08 3.35
CA ASP A 72 -10.16 -5.01 2.64
C ASP A 72 -10.54 -4.84 1.16
N ASP A 73 -9.86 -3.93 0.47
CA ASP A 73 -10.06 -3.61 -0.94
C ASP A 73 -8.87 -4.26 -1.65
N ASP A 74 -9.07 -5.41 -2.26
CA ASP A 74 -8.01 -6.22 -2.88
C ASP A 74 -8.30 -6.38 -4.37
N ASP A 75 -8.81 -5.29 -4.97
CA ASP A 75 -9.42 -5.27 -6.29
C ASP A 75 -8.74 -4.25 -7.21
N ASN A 76 -8.98 -4.39 -8.51
CA ASN A 76 -8.38 -3.47 -9.47
C ASN A 76 -9.00 -2.06 -9.38
N ARG A 77 -8.14 -1.03 -9.52
CA ARG A 77 -8.52 0.41 -9.59
C ARG A 77 -9.04 1.01 -8.28
N GLU A 78 -8.63 0.43 -7.17
CA GLU A 78 -8.83 0.95 -5.83
C GLU A 78 -7.96 2.17 -5.50
N VAL A 79 -8.29 2.83 -4.39
CA VAL A 79 -7.50 3.94 -3.83
C VAL A 79 -6.40 3.45 -2.89
N ALA A 80 -6.53 2.25 -2.30
CA ALA A 80 -5.57 1.60 -1.42
C ALA A 80 -5.95 0.12 -1.20
N ASP A 81 -4.97 -0.74 -0.90
CA ASP A 81 -5.21 -2.18 -0.67
C ASP A 81 -5.87 -2.47 0.70
N VAL A 82 -5.74 -1.53 1.66
CA VAL A 82 -6.46 -1.55 2.94
C VAL A 82 -6.76 -0.13 3.37
N MET A 83 -8.00 0.16 3.76
CA MET A 83 -8.37 1.44 4.38
C MET A 83 -8.73 1.23 5.85
N ALA A 84 -8.12 2.01 6.74
CA ALA A 84 -8.37 1.94 8.17
C ALA A 84 -8.95 3.26 8.68
N VAL A 85 -10.07 3.18 9.38
CA VAL A 85 -10.81 4.36 9.86
C VAL A 85 -10.86 4.33 11.39
N ARG A 86 -10.60 5.48 12.00
CA ARG A 86 -10.82 5.73 13.43
C ARG A 86 -11.57 7.04 13.63
N GLU A 87 -12.42 7.07 14.65
CA GLU A 87 -13.08 8.30 15.06
C GLU A 87 -12.10 9.15 15.88
N ILE A 88 -12.08 10.45 15.59
CA ILE A 88 -11.32 11.45 16.34
C ILE A 88 -12.26 12.59 16.75
N ALA A 89 -11.83 13.42 17.70
CA ALA A 89 -12.63 14.57 18.12
C ALA A 89 -12.91 15.49 16.92
N GLY A 90 -14.18 15.55 16.50
CA GLY A 90 -14.64 16.39 15.39
C GLY A 90 -14.46 15.81 13.99
N GLY A 91 -14.15 14.51 13.83
CA GLY A 91 -14.07 13.91 12.49
C GLY A 91 -13.63 12.45 12.43
N LEU A 92 -13.29 12.02 11.21
CA LEU A 92 -12.71 10.71 10.94
C LEU A 92 -11.26 10.87 10.51
N HIS A 93 -10.39 10.03 11.07
CA HIS A 93 -9.04 9.83 10.55
C HIS A 93 -9.05 8.57 9.70
N VAL A 94 -8.61 8.70 8.45
CA VAL A 94 -8.55 7.61 7.48
C VAL A 94 -7.10 7.41 7.06
N ASP A 95 -6.58 6.21 7.30
CA ASP A 95 -5.27 5.77 6.84
C ASP A 95 -5.43 4.84 5.64
N LEU A 96 -4.61 5.06 4.61
CA LEU A 96 -4.58 4.31 3.36
C LEU A 96 -3.29 3.51 3.29
N PHE A 97 -3.40 2.19 3.22
CA PHE A 97 -2.26 1.28 3.18
C PHE A 97 -2.14 0.66 1.80
N HIS A 98 -0.96 0.82 1.20
CA HIS A 98 -0.63 0.16 -0.05
C HIS A 98 0.29 -1.03 0.18
N CYS A 99 -0.18 -2.24 -0.12
CA CYS A 99 0.59 -3.46 0.03
C CYS A 99 1.34 -3.75 -1.26
N LYS A 100 2.63 -4.12 -1.17
CA LYS A 100 3.42 -4.53 -2.34
C LYS A 100 4.27 -5.76 -2.05
N TYR A 101 4.33 -6.70 -3.01
CA TYR A 101 5.27 -7.83 -2.94
C TYR A 101 6.71 -7.39 -3.22
N SER A 102 7.67 -8.16 -2.69
CA SER A 102 9.07 -8.10 -3.12
C SER A 102 9.27 -9.03 -4.33
N GLY A 103 9.59 -8.49 -5.51
CA GLY A 103 9.90 -9.28 -6.71
C GLY A 103 11.02 -10.30 -6.47
#